data_AF-A0AAD6JPX8-F1
#
_entry.id   AF-A0AAD6JPX8-F1
#
_cell.length_a   1.000
_cell.length_b   1.000
_cell.length_c   1.000
_cell.angle_alpha   90.00
_cell.angle_beta   90.00
_cell.angle_gamma   90.00
#
_symmetry.space_group_name_H-M   'P 1'
#
loop_
_entity.id
_entity.type
_entity.pdbx_description
1 polymer ?
#
loop_
_entity_poly.entity_id
_entity_poly.type
_entity_poly.pdbx_seq_one_letter_code
_entity_poly.pdbx_strand_id
1 'polypeptide(L)'
;MELESERNSSKVDNGKWKKEEEEEEEEEDGERRKLGGIKTMPFILSNEICDKFAAAGFHANMITYLTQQLNLPLVKASNTLTNFGGLSSFTPLVGALIADSFAGRYWTIIGGSIIYELVTPTLFWFEPKMIYLAAHINVEST
;
A
#
# COMPACT_ATOMS: atom_id res chain seq x y z
N MET A 1 14.27 -53.95 -1.62
CA MET A 1 13.16 -53.26 -0.93
C MET A 1 13.38 -51.75 -0.89
N GLU A 2 14.61 -51.23 -0.78
CA GLU A 2 14.88 -49.77 -0.79
C GLU A 2 14.66 -49.07 -2.16
N LEU A 3 14.93 -49.76 -3.29
CA LEU A 3 14.77 -49.17 -4.63
C LEU A 3 13.30 -48.89 -5.04
N GLU A 4 12.32 -49.52 -4.39
CA GLU A 4 10.90 -49.22 -4.61
C GLU A 4 10.42 -48.05 -3.74
N SER A 5 10.99 -47.87 -2.53
CA SER A 5 10.64 -46.73 -1.69
C SER A 5 11.17 -45.42 -2.27
N GLU A 6 12.37 -45.43 -2.85
CA GLU A 6 12.92 -44.25 -3.54
C GLU A 6 12.09 -43.88 -4.77
N ARG A 7 11.71 -44.87 -5.61
CA ARG A 7 10.87 -44.63 -6.79
C ARG A 7 9.48 -44.10 -6.41
N ASN A 8 8.90 -44.61 -5.32
CA ASN A 8 7.63 -44.13 -4.82
C ASN A 8 7.76 -42.69 -4.28
N SER A 9 8.84 -42.38 -3.56
CA SER A 9 9.12 -41.04 -3.05
C SER A 9 9.30 -40.02 -4.18
N SER A 10 10.05 -40.35 -5.23
CA SER A 10 10.23 -39.46 -6.38
C SER A 10 8.93 -39.23 -7.15
N LYS A 11 8.03 -40.21 -7.16
CA LYS A 11 6.74 -40.12 -7.86
C LYS A 11 5.73 -39.28 -7.08
N VAL A 12 5.74 -39.38 -5.74
CA VAL A 12 4.94 -38.55 -4.85
C VAL A 12 5.41 -37.09 -4.92
N ASP A 13 6.73 -36.88 -4.94
CA ASP A 13 7.33 -35.54 -5.03
C ASP A 13 7.00 -34.85 -6.36
N ASN A 14 7.22 -35.53 -7.49
CA ASN A 14 6.87 -35.01 -8.82
C ASN A 14 5.36 -34.78 -9.02
N GLY A 15 4.51 -35.56 -8.34
CA GLY A 15 3.06 -35.34 -8.35
C GLY A 15 2.62 -34.16 -7.47
N LYS A 16 3.43 -33.79 -6.48
CA LYS A 16 3.18 -32.67 -5.58
C LYS A 16 3.61 -31.34 -6.21
N TRP A 17 4.80 -31.29 -6.82
CA TRP A 17 5.27 -30.11 -7.56
C TRP A 17 4.33 -29.74 -8.70
N LYS A 18 3.84 -30.72 -9.47
CA LYS A 18 2.86 -30.46 -10.53
C LYS A 18 1.55 -29.89 -10.04
N LYS A 19 1.11 -30.30 -8.85
CA LYS A 19 -0.16 -29.84 -8.28
C LYS A 19 -0.03 -28.43 -7.71
N GLU A 20 1.13 -28.09 -7.16
CA GLU A 20 1.46 -26.74 -6.71
C GLU A 20 1.66 -25.78 -7.90
N GLU A 21 2.29 -26.21 -9.00
CA GLU A 21 2.35 -25.44 -10.26
C GLU A 21 0.96 -25.24 -10.90
N GLU A 22 0.10 -26.28 -10.90
CA GLU A 22 -1.30 -26.17 -11.39
C GLU A 22 -2.15 -25.26 -10.48
N GLU A 23 -1.97 -25.28 -9.15
CA GLU A 23 -2.69 -24.40 -8.21
C GLU A 23 -2.17 -22.94 -8.27
N GLU A 24 -0.87 -22.71 -8.51
CA GLU A 24 -0.31 -21.37 -8.75
C GLU A 24 -0.74 -20.81 -10.13
N GLU A 25 -0.80 -21.63 -11.18
CA GLU A 25 -1.35 -21.23 -12.49
C GLU A 25 -2.88 -21.00 -12.43
N GLU A 26 -3.63 -21.77 -11.63
CA GLU A 26 -5.08 -21.54 -11.43
C GLU A 26 -5.39 -20.29 -10.58
N GLU A 27 -4.50 -19.87 -9.66
CA GLU A 27 -4.64 -18.57 -8.99
C GLU A 27 -4.30 -17.39 -9.93
N GLU A 28 -3.50 -17.59 -10.98
CA GLU A 28 -3.23 -16.57 -12.02
C GLU A 28 -4.25 -16.54 -13.17
N ASP A 29 -4.99 -17.63 -13.47
CA ASP A 29 -6.12 -17.66 -14.44
C ASP A 29 -7.51 -17.54 -13.78
N GLY A 30 -7.59 -16.73 -12.72
CA GLY A 30 -8.81 -16.35 -12.02
C GLY A 30 -9.71 -15.40 -12.84
N GLU A 31 -10.63 -15.99 -13.60
CA GLU A 31 -11.72 -15.37 -14.37
C GLU A 31 -11.32 -14.60 -15.64
N ARG A 32 -11.50 -15.26 -16.79
CA ARG A 32 -11.80 -14.57 -18.07
C ARG A 32 -13.18 -13.89 -18.00
N ARG A 33 -13.32 -12.85 -17.18
CA ARG A 33 -14.46 -11.94 -17.18
C ARG A 33 -14.55 -11.33 -18.58
N LYS A 34 -15.77 -11.21 -19.12
CA LYS A 34 -16.01 -10.48 -20.38
C LYS A 34 -15.30 -9.12 -20.30
N LEU A 35 -14.16 -8.99 -20.97
CA LEU A 35 -13.35 -7.78 -20.98
C LEU A 35 -14.26 -6.66 -21.47
N GLY A 36 -14.62 -5.73 -20.60
CA GLY A 36 -15.49 -4.60 -20.89
C GLY A 36 -14.80 -3.56 -21.77
N GLY A 37 -14.04 -3.98 -22.79
CA GLY A 37 -12.93 -3.25 -23.39
C GLY A 37 -13.28 -1.84 -23.82
N ILE A 38 -14.46 -1.62 -24.40
CA ILE A 38 -14.91 -0.28 -24.84
C ILE A 38 -15.48 0.59 -23.70
N LYS A 39 -16.07 0.00 -22.67
CA LYS A 39 -16.62 0.76 -21.51
C LYS A 39 -15.54 1.05 -20.46
N THR A 40 -14.55 0.16 -20.31
CA THR A 40 -13.44 0.31 -19.36
C THR A 40 -12.32 1.18 -19.91
N MET A 41 -12.12 1.24 -21.23
CA MET A 41 -11.08 2.07 -21.86
C MET A 41 -11.05 3.53 -21.38
N PRO A 42 -12.17 4.30 -21.36
CA PRO A 42 -12.10 5.69 -20.91
C PRO A 42 -11.72 5.80 -19.43
N PHE A 43 -12.11 4.86 -18.57
CA PHE A 43 -11.72 4.88 -17.16
C PHE A 43 -10.22 4.64 -16.97
N ILE A 44 -9.63 3.67 -17.69
CA ILE A 44 -8.18 3.44 -17.67
C ILE A 44 -7.43 4.65 -18.22
N LEU A 45 -7.89 5.21 -19.34
CA LEU A 45 -7.26 6.38 -19.95
C LEU A 45 -7.32 7.62 -19.05
N SER A 46 -8.48 7.89 -18.45
CA SER A 46 -8.62 9.01 -17.50
C SER A 46 -7.71 8.83 -16.29
N ASN A 47 -7.55 7.61 -15.78
CA ASN A 47 -6.63 7.33 -14.68
C ASN A 47 -5.18 7.60 -15.10
N GLU A 48 -4.75 7.10 -16.25
CA GLU A 48 -3.39 7.33 -16.77
C GLU A 48 -3.12 8.82 -17.02
N ILE A 49 -4.07 9.54 -17.63
CA ILE A 49 -3.95 10.98 -17.87
C ILE A 49 -3.88 11.74 -16.54
N CYS A 50 -4.70 11.37 -15.56
CA CYS A 50 -4.68 11.97 -14.23
C CYS A 50 -3.32 11.77 -13.55
N ASP A 51 -2.77 10.56 -13.60
CA ASP A 51 -1.47 10.24 -13.02
C ASP A 51 -0.34 11.05 -13.68
N LYS A 52 -0.30 11.08 -15.03
CA LYS A 52 0.68 11.88 -15.79
C LYS A 52 0.55 13.38 -15.49
N PHE A 53 -0.67 13.88 -15.39
CA PHE A 53 -0.93 15.29 -15.10
C PHE A 53 -0.53 15.66 -13.67
N ALA A 54 -0.87 14.81 -12.69
CA ALA A 54 -0.48 14.99 -11.29
C ALA A 54 1.05 14.97 -11.14
N ALA A 55 1.73 14.03 -11.79
CA ALA A 55 3.19 13.94 -11.77
C ALA A 55 3.86 15.18 -12.38
N ALA A 56 3.41 15.63 -13.56
CA ALA A 56 3.95 16.81 -14.22
C ALA A 56 3.68 18.10 -13.43
N GLY A 57 2.46 18.27 -12.91
CA GLY A 57 2.05 19.42 -12.09
C GLY A 57 2.81 19.48 -10.77
N PHE A 58 2.94 18.35 -10.07
CA PHE A 58 3.75 18.23 -8.86
C PHE A 58 5.21 18.59 -9.12
N HIS A 59 5.80 18.04 -10.18
CA HIS A 59 7.20 18.30 -10.56
C HIS A 59 7.45 19.78 -10.85
N ALA A 60 6.56 20.43 -11.61
CA ALA A 60 6.64 21.86 -11.91
C ALA A 60 6.48 22.75 -10.66
N ASN A 61 5.52 22.41 -9.78
CA ASN A 61 5.30 23.13 -8.54
C ASN A 61 6.54 23.04 -7.62
N MET A 62 7.14 21.85 -7.50
CA MET A 62 8.30 21.65 -6.66
C MET A 62 9.56 22.38 -7.17
N ILE A 63 9.84 22.37 -8.47
CA ILE A 63 10.94 23.18 -9.05
C ILE A 63 10.72 24.66 -8.76
N THR A 64 9.49 25.15 -8.97
CA THR A 64 9.16 26.55 -8.76
C THR A 64 9.34 26.94 -7.30
N TYR A 65 8.89 26.10 -6.36
CA TYR A 65 9.10 26.33 -4.93
C TYR A 65 10.57 26.37 -4.54
N LEU A 66 11.36 25.39 -4.98
CA LEU A 66 12.79 25.31 -4.67
C LEU A 66 13.59 26.50 -5.24
N THR A 67 13.21 26.99 -6.41
CA THR A 67 13.90 28.10 -7.07
C THR A 67 13.43 29.46 -6.59
N GLN A 68 12.13 29.68 -6.40
CA GLN A 68 11.56 30.99 -6.07
C GLN A 68 11.47 31.26 -4.57
N GLN A 69 11.03 30.29 -3.77
CA GLN A 69 10.87 30.47 -2.32
C GLN A 69 12.18 30.17 -1.60
N LEU A 70 12.80 29.05 -1.94
CA LEU A 70 14.01 28.57 -1.27
C LEU A 70 15.31 29.16 -1.87
N ASN A 71 15.20 29.97 -2.94
CA ASN A 71 16.32 30.66 -3.62
C ASN A 71 17.51 29.75 -3.95
N LEU A 72 17.24 28.48 -4.26
CA LEU A 72 18.28 27.54 -4.65
C LEU A 72 18.65 27.75 -6.13
N PRO A 73 19.94 27.64 -6.48
CA PRO A 73 20.33 27.61 -7.89
C PRO A 73 19.69 26.40 -8.57
N LEU A 74 19.20 26.59 -9.80
CA LEU A 74 18.44 25.59 -10.56
C LEU A 74 19.12 24.20 -10.57
N VAL A 75 20.45 24.18 -10.68
CA VAL A 75 21.26 22.95 -10.65
C VAL A 75 21.07 22.17 -9.34
N LYS A 76 21.05 22.85 -8.18
CA LYS A 76 20.81 22.18 -6.88
C LYS A 76 19.35 21.76 -6.73
N ALA A 77 18.40 22.58 -7.18
CA ALA A 77 16.98 22.24 -7.13
C ALA A 77 16.66 20.98 -7.96
N SER A 78 17.21 20.89 -9.17
CA SER A 78 17.07 19.72 -10.03
C SER A 78 17.70 18.46 -9.42
N ASN A 79 18.88 18.57 -8.80
CA ASN A 79 19.50 17.44 -8.10
C ASN A 79 18.64 16.92 -6.95
N THR A 80 18.07 17.80 -6.13
CA THR A 80 17.14 17.40 -5.06
C THR A 80 15.90 16.71 -5.60
N LEU A 81 15.34 17.22 -6.70
CA LEU A 81 14.18 16.64 -7.36
C LEU A 81 14.46 15.26 -7.99
N THR A 82 15.61 15.09 -8.65
CA THR A 82 16.05 13.79 -9.17
C THR A 82 16.31 12.80 -8.05
N ASN A 83 16.92 13.23 -6.93
CA ASN A 83 17.10 12.37 -5.75
C ASN A 83 15.75 11.95 -5.16
N PHE A 84 14.78 12.86 -5.09
CA PHE A 84 13.42 12.55 -4.66
C PHE A 84 12.74 11.55 -5.61
N GLY A 85 12.86 11.75 -6.92
CA GLY A 85 12.37 10.80 -7.94
C GLY A 85 13.01 9.41 -7.82
N GLY A 86 14.32 9.36 -7.57
CA GLY A 86 15.04 8.10 -7.32
C GLY A 86 14.57 7.41 -6.05
N LEU A 87 14.29 8.17 -4.98
CA LEU A 87 13.71 7.64 -3.75
C LEU A 87 12.29 7.10 -3.97
N SER A 88 11.42 7.80 -4.70
CA SER A 88 10.06 7.31 -4.97
C SER A 88 10.05 6.06 -5.86
N SER A 89 11.03 5.88 -6.76
CA SER A 89 11.24 4.60 -7.46
C SER A 89 11.85 3.52 -6.57
N PHE A 90 12.63 3.88 -5.56
CA PHE A 90 13.21 2.94 -4.59
C PHE A 90 12.20 2.51 -3.52
N THR A 91 11.22 3.35 -3.18
CA THR A 91 10.14 3.05 -2.23
C THR A 91 9.43 1.72 -2.49
N PRO A 92 8.98 1.38 -3.72
CA PRO A 92 8.37 0.07 -3.97
C PRO A 92 9.37 -1.08 -3.85
N LEU A 93 10.67 -0.87 -4.13
CA LEU A 93 11.70 -1.89 -3.92
C LEU A 93 11.91 -2.19 -2.43
N VAL A 94 11.99 -1.12 -1.61
CA VAL A 94 12.05 -1.25 -0.15
C VAL A 94 10.75 -1.83 0.39
N GLY A 95 9.61 -1.38 -0.15
CA GLY A 95 8.28 -1.88 0.20
C GLY A 95 8.10 -3.35 -0.14
N ALA A 96 8.65 -3.81 -1.26
CA ALA A 96 8.69 -5.22 -1.65
C ALA A 96 9.62 -6.01 -0.73
N LEU A 97 10.84 -5.53 -0.46
CA LEU A 97 11.74 -6.17 0.51
C LEU A 97 11.12 -6.26 1.91
N ILE A 98 10.43 -5.21 2.33
CA ILE A 98 9.63 -5.21 3.56
C ILE A 98 8.51 -6.23 3.42
N ALA A 99 7.70 -6.23 2.36
CA ALA A 99 6.61 -7.20 2.16
C ALA A 99 7.10 -8.66 2.16
N ASP A 100 8.22 -8.94 1.49
CA ASP A 100 8.86 -10.25 1.40
C ASP A 100 9.48 -10.66 2.75
N SER A 101 10.09 -9.71 3.47
CA SER A 101 10.56 -9.93 4.84
C SER A 101 9.39 -9.97 5.86
N PHE A 102 8.22 -9.46 5.47
CA PHE A 102 6.91 -9.56 6.12
C PHE A 102 6.16 -10.83 5.64
N ALA A 103 6.88 -11.92 5.34
CA ALA A 103 6.41 -13.30 5.47
C ALA A 103 6.07 -13.64 6.94
N GLY A 104 5.20 -12.81 7.51
CA GLY A 104 4.83 -12.70 8.91
C GLY A 104 3.66 -11.72 9.02
N ARG A 105 2.61 -11.95 8.21
CA ARG A 105 1.27 -11.31 8.20
C ARG A 105 0.68 -11.03 9.61
N TYR A 106 1.24 -11.66 10.65
CA TYR A 106 0.94 -11.53 12.07
C TYR A 106 1.32 -10.17 12.70
N TRP A 107 2.47 -9.58 12.34
CA TRP A 107 2.99 -8.40 13.06
C TRP A 107 2.20 -7.11 12.79
N THR A 108 1.72 -6.91 11.56
CA THR A 108 0.92 -5.73 11.20
C THR A 108 -0.49 -5.79 11.78
N ILE A 109 -1.10 -6.99 11.81
CA ILE A 109 -2.42 -7.20 12.45
C ILE A 109 -2.31 -6.96 13.96
N ILE A 110 -1.29 -7.50 14.63
CA ILE A 110 -1.06 -7.24 16.07
C ILE A 110 -0.83 -5.75 16.34
N GLY A 111 0.02 -5.10 15.54
CA GLY A 111 0.27 -3.66 15.68
C GLY A 111 -1.00 -2.84 15.52
N GLY A 112 -1.83 -3.15 14.51
CA GLY A 112 -3.11 -2.51 14.29
C GLY A 112 -4.12 -2.77 15.42
N SER A 113 -4.21 -4.02 15.91
CA SER A 113 -5.09 -4.40 17.02
C SER A 113 -4.74 -3.68 18.32
N ILE A 114 -3.46 -3.59 18.70
CA ILE A 114 -3.03 -2.89 19.92
C ILE A 114 -3.36 -1.40 19.85
N ILE A 115 -3.11 -0.76 18.70
CA ILE A 115 -3.40 0.66 18.53
C ILE A 115 -4.91 0.91 18.58
N TYR A 116 -5.72 0.05 17.96
CA TYR A 116 -7.18 0.16 18.01
C TYR A 116 -7.73 0.00 19.46
N GLU A 117 -7.28 -1.01 20.20
CA GLU A 117 -7.69 -1.22 21.60
C GLU A 117 -7.27 -0.07 22.54
N LEU A 118 -6.20 0.67 22.23
CA LEU A 118 -5.80 1.85 23.01
C LEU A 118 -6.53 3.14 22.61
N VAL A 119 -6.85 3.31 21.32
CA VAL A 119 -7.51 4.52 20.80
C VAL A 119 -9.00 4.54 21.15
N THR A 120 -9.70 3.42 21.04
CA THR A 120 -11.15 3.36 21.30
C THR A 120 -11.55 3.75 22.74
N PRO A 121 -10.89 3.29 23.82
CA PRO A 121 -11.28 3.68 25.18
C PRO A 121 -10.92 5.14 25.50
N THR A 122 -9.89 5.72 24.87
CA THR A 122 -9.55 7.15 25.10
C THR A 122 -10.58 8.09 24.48
N LEU A 123 -11.13 7.76 23.31
CA LEU A 123 -12.21 8.54 22.68
C LEU A 123 -13.54 8.35 23.44
N PHE A 124 -13.91 7.10 23.73
CA PHE A 124 -15.15 6.78 24.44
C PHE A 124 -15.21 7.32 25.89
N TRP A 125 -14.07 7.53 26.54
CA TRP A 125 -14.03 8.13 27.89
C TRP A 125 -13.96 9.66 27.87
N PHE A 126 -13.51 10.26 26.76
CA PHE A 126 -13.36 11.71 26.62
C PHE A 126 -14.66 12.40 26.18
N GLU A 127 -15.43 11.77 25.29
CA GLU A 127 -16.69 12.32 24.77
C GLU A 127 -17.80 12.50 25.83
N PRO A 128 -18.12 11.53 26.72
CA PRO A 128 -19.21 11.70 27.67
C PRO A 128 -18.91 12.79 28.71
N LYS A 129 -17.66 12.92 29.16
CA LYS A 129 -17.29 13.94 30.16
C LYS A 129 -17.40 15.37 29.64
N MET A 130 -17.09 15.61 28.37
CA MET A 130 -17.21 16.92 27.74
C MET A 130 -18.68 17.33 27.56
N ILE A 131 -19.57 16.38 27.25
CA ILE A 131 -21.01 16.64 27.11
C ILE A 131 -21.64 16.98 28.47
N TYR A 132 -21.32 16.25 29.55
CA TYR A 132 -21.84 16.55 30.90
C TYR A 132 -21.38 17.92 31.43
N LEU A 133 -20.13 18.32 31.15
CA LEU A 133 -19.59 19.60 31.63
C LEU A 133 -20.14 20.79 30.81
N ALA A 134 -20.35 20.61 29.50
CA ALA A 134 -21.05 21.59 28.66
C ALA A 134 -22.52 21.76 29.05
N ALA A 135 -23.21 20.69 29.45
CA ALA A 135 -24.59 20.77 29.94
C ALA A 135 -24.70 21.55 31.25
N HIS A 136 -23.74 21.38 32.17
CA HIS A 136 -23.75 22.13 33.44
C HIS A 136 -23.37 23.61 33.26
N ILE A 137 -22.45 23.94 32.35
CA ILE A 137 -22.10 25.33 32.02
C ILE A 137 -23.31 26.07 31.41
N ASN A 138 -24.06 25.41 30.51
CA ASN A 138 -25.16 26.07 29.80
C ASN A 138 -26.40 26.32 30.68
N VAL A 139 -26.60 25.50 31.72
CA VAL A 139 -27.69 25.66 32.69
C VAL A 139 -27.44 26.79 33.69
N GLU A 140 -26.17 27.04 34.07
CA GLU A 140 -25.83 28.12 35.01
C GLU A 140 -25.75 29.51 34.33
N SER A 141 -25.75 29.55 32.99
CA SER A 141 -25.75 30.77 32.18
C SER A 141 -27.13 31.22 31.68
N THR A 142 -28.23 30.58 32.12
CA THR A 142 -29.61 30.98 31.78
C THR A 142 -30.38 31.33 33.06
#